data_AF-A0A9W5WTL9-F1
#
_entry.id   AF-A0A9W5WTL9-F1
#
_cell.length_a   1.000
_cell.length_b   1.000
_cell.length_c   1.000
_cell.angle_alpha   90.00
_cell.angle_beta   90.00
_cell.angle_gamma   90.00
#
_symmetry.space_group_name_H-M   'P 1'
#
loop_
_entity.id
_entity.type
_entity.pdbx_description
1 polymer ?
#
loop_
_entity_poly.entity_id
_entity_poly.type
_entity_poly.pdbx_seq_one_letter_code
_entity_poly.pdbx_strand_id
1 'polypeptide(L)'
;MVFGLLRRSKNGAIREPSASNRNNVESALALGKRAIDDLNNRLRVLEERMKECVAEAKEKYAKNDKAGALGALRRKKLYEEEASRVTSSIMTLETQNITLEGAQMQQIALSALSTGAAAHKKFQECMATNDVDVLMDQLEEQRETQMEIYDAMTQGVSLPTEFEDELDALMQEEFDKDAALEESLKDIAAEVTADQLLQEKEPKAAVKAPQIQKPVAEASTPAPIAQ
;
A
#
# COMPACT_ATOMS: atom_id res chain seq x y z
N MET A 1 -14.79 18.25 46.78
CA MET A 1 -15.84 17.31 46.32
C MET A 1 -15.30 16.50 45.15
N VAL A 2 -15.49 15.18 45.18
CA VAL A 2 -15.49 14.23 44.04
C VAL A 2 -14.33 14.32 43.03
N PHE A 3 -13.20 13.67 43.34
CA PHE A 3 -12.42 12.98 42.31
C PHE A 3 -13.07 11.61 42.06
N GLY A 4 -13.44 11.32 40.81
CA GLY A 4 -14.25 10.14 40.48
C GLY A 4 -14.16 9.73 39.01
N LEU A 5 -12.95 9.60 38.47
CA LEU A 5 -12.72 9.06 37.12
C LEU A 5 -12.09 7.66 37.18
N LEU A 6 -12.37 6.89 36.12
CA LEU A 6 -11.74 5.61 35.77
C LEU A 6 -12.04 4.39 36.68
N ARG A 7 -13.32 3.99 36.73
CA ARG A 7 -13.65 2.55 36.84
C ARG A 7 -13.39 1.87 35.48
N ARG A 8 -12.12 1.65 35.13
CA ARG A 8 -11.74 0.93 33.91
C ARG A 8 -12.20 -0.52 34.03
N SER A 9 -13.20 -0.92 33.26
CA SER A 9 -13.75 -2.28 33.31
C SER A 9 -12.70 -3.30 32.87
N LYS A 10 -12.16 -4.06 33.84
CA LYS A 10 -11.42 -5.30 33.56
C LYS A 10 -12.42 -6.37 33.13
N ASN A 11 -12.79 -6.35 31.85
CA ASN A 11 -13.26 -7.48 31.02
C ASN A 11 -13.79 -6.93 29.69
N GLY A 12 -12.90 -6.28 28.94
CA GLY A 12 -13.15 -5.89 27.55
C GLY A 12 -12.93 -7.08 26.62
N ALA A 13 -13.89 -8.02 26.57
CA ALA A 13 -13.96 -8.92 25.43
C ALA A 13 -14.09 -8.07 24.15
N ILE A 14 -13.30 -8.37 23.12
CA ILE A 14 -13.38 -7.68 21.83
C ILE A 14 -14.78 -7.96 21.28
N ARG A 15 -15.67 -6.98 21.39
CA ARG A 15 -17.04 -7.12 20.91
C ARG A 15 -17.03 -7.10 19.40
N GLU A 16 -17.41 -8.22 18.80
CA GLU A 16 -17.83 -8.28 17.40
C GLU A 16 -18.79 -7.10 17.11
N PRO A 17 -18.51 -6.30 16.08
CA PRO A 17 -19.40 -5.21 15.69
C PRO A 17 -20.71 -5.82 15.18
N SER A 18 -21.82 -5.51 15.85
CA SER A 18 -23.09 -6.21 15.67
C SER A 18 -23.59 -6.18 14.23
N ALA A 19 -24.40 -7.17 13.84
CA ALA A 19 -24.99 -7.24 12.50
C ALA A 19 -25.72 -5.95 12.10
N SER A 20 -26.39 -5.29 13.06
CA SER A 20 -27.01 -3.98 12.86
C SER A 20 -26.00 -2.93 12.35
N ASN A 21 -24.76 -2.92 12.87
CA ASN A 21 -23.74 -1.97 12.42
C ASN A 21 -23.21 -2.24 11.01
N ARG A 22 -23.09 -3.51 10.57
CA ARG A 22 -22.78 -3.81 9.15
C ARG A 22 -23.88 -3.29 8.24
N ASN A 23 -25.13 -3.63 8.57
CA ASN A 23 -26.30 -3.24 7.79
C ASN A 23 -26.45 -1.71 7.69
N ASN A 24 -26.09 -0.99 8.76
CA ASN A 24 -26.07 0.48 8.77
C ASN A 24 -25.01 1.06 7.80
N VAL A 25 -23.78 0.51 7.79
CA VAL A 25 -22.71 0.95 6.88
C VAL A 25 -23.06 0.64 5.42
N GLU A 26 -23.56 -0.56 5.14
CA GLU A 26 -23.98 -0.97 3.80
C GLU A 26 -25.15 -0.11 3.28
N SER A 27 -26.14 0.17 4.14
CA SER A 27 -27.25 1.07 3.81
C SER A 27 -26.77 2.51 3.57
N ALA A 28 -25.81 3.01 4.37
CA ALA A 28 -25.23 4.34 4.19
C ALA A 28 -24.46 4.44 2.86
N LEU A 29 -23.69 3.41 2.49
CA LEU A 29 -23.01 3.32 1.19
C LEU A 29 -24.00 3.31 0.02
N ALA A 30 -25.09 2.54 0.11
CA ALA A 30 -26.12 2.50 -0.92
C ALA A 30 -26.83 3.87 -1.09
N LEU A 31 -27.14 4.53 0.02
CA LEU A 31 -27.71 5.89 0.02
C LEU A 31 -26.73 6.92 -0.54
N GLY A 32 -25.45 6.87 -0.15
CA GLY A 32 -24.40 7.75 -0.66
C GLY A 32 -24.19 7.62 -2.17
N LYS A 33 -24.13 6.39 -2.69
CA LYS A 33 -24.01 6.12 -4.14
C LYS A 33 -25.22 6.66 -4.91
N ARG A 34 -26.45 6.40 -4.43
CA ARG A 34 -27.67 6.97 -5.02
C ARG A 34 -27.68 8.50 -5.01
N ALA A 35 -27.25 9.13 -3.91
CA ALA A 35 -27.18 10.59 -3.82
C ALA A 35 -26.17 11.18 -4.82
N ILE A 36 -25.05 10.51 -5.07
CA ILE A 36 -24.09 10.89 -6.13
C ILE A 36 -24.75 10.79 -7.52
N ASP A 37 -25.49 9.72 -7.82
CA ASP A 37 -26.21 9.58 -9.09
C ASP A 37 -27.26 10.68 -9.30
N ASP A 38 -28.05 10.99 -8.27
CA ASP A 38 -29.06 12.06 -8.30
C ASP A 38 -28.40 13.45 -8.49
N LEU A 39 -27.24 13.70 -7.85
CA LEU A 39 -26.46 14.93 -8.04
C LEU A 39 -25.81 15.03 -9.42
N ASN A 40 -25.31 13.91 -9.98
CA ASN A 40 -24.79 13.85 -11.35
C ASN A 40 -25.90 14.14 -12.38
N ASN A 41 -27.11 13.63 -12.16
CA ASN A 41 -28.27 13.97 -12.98
C ASN A 41 -28.65 15.45 -12.83
N ARG A 42 -28.58 16.03 -11.62
CA ARG A 42 -28.75 17.48 -11.41
C ARG A 42 -27.72 18.31 -12.17
N LEU A 43 -26.46 17.87 -12.22
CA LEU A 43 -25.39 18.53 -12.95
C LEU A 43 -25.66 18.57 -14.46
N ARG A 44 -26.10 17.45 -15.06
CA ARG A 44 -26.52 17.38 -16.48
C ARG A 44 -27.64 18.37 -16.80
N VAL A 45 -28.67 18.45 -15.95
CA VAL A 45 -29.77 19.42 -16.10
C VAL A 45 -29.25 20.86 -16.02
N LEU A 46 -28.32 21.15 -15.10
CA LEU A 46 -27.71 22.48 -15.00
C LEU A 46 -26.89 22.84 -16.25
N GLU A 47 -26.14 21.89 -16.83
CA GLU A 47 -25.45 22.10 -18.10
C GLU A 47 -26.39 22.42 -19.27
N GLU A 48 -27.52 21.73 -19.36
CA GLU A 48 -28.55 22.02 -20.36
C GLU A 48 -29.13 23.43 -20.16
N ARG A 49 -29.48 23.81 -18.92
CA ARG A 49 -29.94 25.18 -18.60
C ARG A 49 -28.90 26.25 -18.92
N MET A 50 -27.60 25.96 -18.74
CA MET A 50 -26.53 26.87 -19.15
C MET A 50 -26.42 27.00 -20.68
N LYS A 51 -26.58 25.91 -21.43
CA LYS A 51 -26.63 25.92 -22.91
C LYS A 51 -27.83 26.72 -23.42
N GLU A 52 -29.01 26.53 -22.84
CA GLU A 52 -30.22 27.32 -23.12
C GLU A 52 -30.00 28.82 -22.88
N CYS A 53 -29.43 29.21 -21.73
CA CYS A 53 -29.16 30.62 -21.42
C CYS A 53 -28.16 31.26 -22.41
N VAL A 54 -27.18 30.50 -22.92
CA VAL A 54 -26.25 31.00 -23.96
C VAL A 54 -26.95 31.15 -25.31
N ALA A 55 -27.85 30.25 -25.68
CA ALA A 55 -28.65 30.37 -26.90
C ALA A 55 -29.58 31.60 -26.84
N GLU A 56 -30.32 31.77 -25.74
CA GLU A 56 -31.18 32.92 -25.48
C GLU A 56 -30.40 34.25 -25.50
N ALA A 57 -29.20 34.28 -24.91
CA ALA A 57 -28.34 35.46 -24.91
C ALA A 57 -27.92 35.86 -26.34
N LYS A 58 -27.56 34.89 -27.19
CA LYS A 58 -27.22 35.11 -28.60
C LYS A 58 -28.42 35.61 -29.40
N GLU A 59 -29.59 35.00 -29.21
CA GLU A 59 -30.82 35.39 -29.90
C GLU A 59 -31.24 36.83 -29.56
N LYS A 60 -31.22 37.19 -28.27
CA LYS A 60 -31.56 38.55 -27.81
C LYS A 60 -30.55 39.59 -28.28
N TYR A 61 -29.26 39.25 -28.28
CA TYR A 61 -28.22 40.12 -28.82
C TYR A 61 -28.42 40.39 -30.32
N ALA A 62 -28.75 39.37 -31.12
CA ALA A 62 -29.05 39.52 -32.55
C ALA A 62 -30.29 40.40 -32.81
N LYS A 63 -31.23 40.45 -31.86
CA LYS A 63 -32.42 41.34 -31.87
C LYS A 63 -32.14 42.75 -31.31
N ASN A 64 -30.88 43.10 -31.05
CA ASN A 64 -30.43 44.32 -30.38
C ASN A 64 -30.93 44.50 -28.92
N ASP A 65 -31.52 43.46 -28.30
CA ASP A 65 -31.88 43.45 -26.88
C ASP A 65 -30.67 43.13 -26.00
N LYS A 66 -29.81 44.13 -25.82
CA LYS A 66 -28.62 44.03 -24.95
C LYS A 66 -29.00 43.79 -23.47
N ALA A 67 -30.14 44.31 -23.02
CA ALA A 67 -30.56 44.19 -21.61
C ALA A 67 -30.99 42.75 -21.29
N GLY A 68 -31.83 42.14 -22.15
CA GLY A 68 -32.25 40.76 -22.02
C GLY A 68 -31.12 39.76 -22.27
N ALA A 69 -30.19 40.04 -23.19
CA ALA A 69 -28.99 39.23 -23.37
C ALA A 69 -28.12 39.18 -22.09
N LEU A 70 -27.88 40.33 -21.45
CA LEU A 70 -27.21 40.40 -20.15
C LEU A 70 -28.01 39.68 -19.04
N GLY A 71 -29.35 39.73 -19.08
CA GLY A 71 -30.21 38.97 -18.18
C GLY A 71 -30.03 37.45 -18.29
N ALA A 72 -29.95 36.93 -19.51
CA ALA A 72 -29.69 35.51 -19.76
C ALA A 72 -28.29 35.07 -19.30
N LEU A 73 -27.26 35.89 -19.55
CA LEU A 73 -25.90 35.62 -19.04
C LEU A 73 -25.80 35.66 -17.52
N ARG A 74 -26.56 36.52 -16.82
CA ARG A 74 -26.65 36.51 -15.34
C ARG A 74 -27.26 35.20 -14.84
N ARG A 75 -28.32 34.69 -15.48
CA ARG A 75 -28.90 33.38 -15.12
C ARG A 75 -27.93 32.24 -15.37
N LYS A 76 -27.20 32.25 -16.49
CA LYS A 76 -26.12 31.28 -16.75
C LYS A 76 -25.13 31.23 -15.58
N LYS A 77 -24.67 32.39 -15.10
CA LYS A 77 -23.73 32.48 -13.97
C LYS A 77 -24.29 31.89 -12.67
N LEU A 78 -25.57 32.11 -12.37
CA LEU A 78 -26.22 31.49 -11.20
C LEU A 78 -26.25 29.95 -11.29
N TYR A 79 -26.42 29.39 -12.50
CA TYR A 79 -26.32 27.94 -12.73
C TYR A 79 -24.87 27.43 -12.67
N GLU A 80 -23.87 28.22 -13.10
CA GLU A 80 -22.44 27.88 -12.90
C GLU A 80 -22.09 27.81 -11.41
N GLU A 81 -22.57 28.77 -10.62
CA GLU A 81 -22.41 28.80 -9.16
C GLU A 81 -23.14 27.62 -8.47
N GLU A 82 -24.31 27.20 -8.97
CA GLU A 82 -25.00 26.00 -8.48
C GLU A 82 -24.26 24.71 -8.86
N ALA A 83 -23.80 24.57 -10.11
CA ALA A 83 -23.05 23.42 -10.60
C ALA A 83 -21.76 23.20 -9.79
N SER A 84 -21.05 24.29 -9.44
CA SER A 84 -19.88 24.25 -8.56
C SER A 84 -20.21 23.72 -7.15
N ARG A 85 -21.33 24.16 -6.56
CA ARG A 85 -21.81 23.61 -5.26
C ARG A 85 -22.17 22.13 -5.36
N VAL A 86 -22.88 21.73 -6.43
CA VAL A 86 -23.25 20.33 -6.69
C VAL A 86 -22.00 19.44 -6.82
N THR A 87 -20.99 19.90 -7.56
CA THR A 87 -19.71 19.19 -7.73
C THR A 87 -18.98 19.02 -6.40
N SER A 88 -18.96 20.06 -5.56
CA SER A 88 -18.36 19.99 -4.22
C SER A 88 -19.08 18.98 -3.30
N SER A 89 -20.41 18.90 -3.39
CA SER A 89 -21.21 17.89 -2.67
C SER A 89 -20.91 16.46 -3.15
N ILE A 90 -20.75 16.25 -4.47
CA ILE A 90 -20.36 14.95 -5.04
C ILE A 90 -19.01 14.49 -4.48
N MET A 91 -17.97 15.32 -4.57
CA MET A 91 -16.62 15.00 -4.04
C MET A 91 -16.64 14.69 -2.53
N THR A 92 -17.50 15.37 -1.78
CA THR A 92 -17.68 15.12 -0.34
C THR A 92 -18.30 13.74 -0.09
N LEU A 93 -19.33 13.36 -0.83
CA LEU A 93 -19.98 12.05 -0.72
C LEU A 93 -19.08 10.91 -1.22
N GLU A 94 -18.31 11.13 -2.29
CA GLU A 94 -17.31 10.16 -2.78
C GLU A 94 -16.25 9.87 -1.70
N THR A 95 -15.71 10.93 -1.08
CA THR A 95 -14.74 10.81 0.04
C THR A 95 -15.35 10.04 1.23
N GLN A 96 -16.61 10.31 1.56
CA GLN A 96 -17.33 9.60 2.64
C GLN A 96 -17.57 8.12 2.29
N ASN A 97 -17.94 7.80 1.06
CA ASN A 97 -18.10 6.42 0.60
C ASN A 97 -16.78 5.65 0.68
N ILE A 98 -15.68 6.20 0.18
CA ILE A 98 -14.33 5.58 0.28
C ILE A 98 -13.96 5.33 1.75
N THR A 99 -14.27 6.28 2.64
CA THR A 99 -14.02 6.15 4.08
C THR A 99 -14.85 5.02 4.70
N LEU A 100 -16.13 4.90 4.32
CA LEU A 100 -17.04 3.86 4.79
C LEU A 100 -16.67 2.46 4.24
N GLU A 101 -16.23 2.36 2.99
CA GLU A 101 -15.71 1.13 2.39
C GLU A 101 -14.42 0.68 3.10
N GLY A 102 -13.50 1.61 3.40
CA GLY A 102 -12.32 1.33 4.23
C GLY A 102 -12.69 0.88 5.65
N ALA A 103 -13.68 1.51 6.28
CA ALA A 103 -14.19 1.11 7.59
C ALA A 103 -14.82 -0.31 7.56
N GLN A 104 -15.53 -0.67 6.49
CA GLN A 104 -16.07 -2.01 6.28
C GLN A 104 -14.95 -3.06 6.15
N MET A 105 -13.88 -2.77 5.41
CA MET A 105 -12.72 -3.66 5.32
C MET A 105 -12.02 -3.84 6.69
N GLN A 106 -11.82 -2.75 7.42
CA GLN A 106 -11.29 -2.80 8.79
C GLN A 106 -12.19 -3.62 9.72
N GLN A 107 -13.51 -3.54 9.56
CA GLN A 107 -14.49 -4.32 10.32
C GLN A 107 -14.36 -5.83 10.05
N ILE A 108 -14.12 -6.22 8.79
CA ILE A 108 -13.89 -7.62 8.40
C ILE A 108 -12.58 -8.13 9.02
N ALA A 109 -11.49 -7.35 8.91
CA ALA A 109 -10.20 -7.70 9.52
C ALA A 109 -10.29 -7.88 11.05
N LEU A 110 -11.04 -7.01 11.74
CA LEU A 110 -11.27 -7.11 13.18
C LEU A 110 -12.11 -8.34 13.56
N SER A 111 -13.09 -8.75 12.74
CA SER A 111 -13.90 -9.95 12.98
C SER A 111 -13.09 -11.24 12.75
N ALA A 112 -12.21 -11.26 11.74
CA ALA A 112 -11.25 -12.34 11.53
C ALA A 112 -10.27 -12.46 12.72
N LEU A 113 -9.72 -11.33 13.19
CA LEU A 113 -8.85 -11.30 14.37
C LEU A 113 -9.57 -11.74 15.65
N SER A 114 -10.82 -11.30 15.85
CA SER A 114 -11.69 -11.73 16.96
C SER A 114 -11.91 -13.24 16.96
N THR A 115 -12.22 -13.80 15.78
CA THR A 115 -12.39 -15.25 15.59
C THR A 115 -11.10 -16.01 15.88
N GLY A 116 -9.96 -15.55 15.37
CA GLY A 116 -8.65 -16.13 15.66
C GLY A 116 -8.28 -16.08 17.14
N ALA A 117 -8.52 -14.95 17.81
CA ALA A 117 -8.31 -14.80 19.25
C ALA A 117 -9.23 -15.72 20.08
N ALA A 118 -10.49 -15.91 19.66
CA ALA A 118 -11.40 -16.85 20.30
C ALA A 118 -10.95 -18.31 20.12
N ALA A 119 -10.47 -18.68 18.93
CA ALA A 119 -9.91 -20.00 18.67
C ALA A 119 -8.63 -20.25 19.50
N HIS A 120 -7.74 -19.26 19.58
CA HIS A 120 -6.53 -19.31 20.41
C HIS A 120 -6.86 -19.42 21.91
N LYS A 121 -7.85 -18.66 22.39
CA LYS A 121 -8.33 -18.78 23.78
C LYS A 121 -8.90 -20.17 24.07
N LYS A 122 -9.69 -20.73 23.15
CA LYS A 122 -10.21 -22.10 23.28
C LYS A 122 -9.08 -23.14 23.27
N PHE A 123 -8.05 -22.96 22.45
CA PHE A 123 -6.86 -23.81 22.44
C PHE A 123 -6.12 -23.74 23.79
N GLN A 124 -5.90 -22.54 24.33
CA GLN A 124 -5.31 -22.36 25.66
C GLN A 124 -6.15 -22.97 26.78
N GLU A 125 -7.49 -22.87 26.70
CA GLU A 125 -8.41 -23.53 27.64
C GLU A 125 -8.33 -25.06 27.53
N CYS A 126 -8.28 -25.62 26.32
CA CYS A 126 -8.10 -27.06 26.12
C CYS A 126 -6.76 -27.56 26.68
N MET A 127 -5.66 -26.83 26.45
CA MET A 127 -4.36 -27.14 27.08
C MET A 127 -4.47 -27.09 28.61
N ALA A 128 -4.97 -25.98 29.18
CA ALA A 128 -5.09 -25.79 30.62
C ALA A 128 -6.08 -26.74 31.33
N THR A 129 -6.96 -27.42 30.59
CA THR A 129 -7.92 -28.40 31.15
C THR A 129 -7.46 -29.85 31.00
N ASN A 130 -6.51 -30.11 30.09
CA ASN A 130 -6.02 -31.45 29.79
C ASN A 130 -4.58 -31.57 30.30
N ASP A 131 -4.44 -31.61 31.63
CA ASP A 131 -3.21 -31.80 32.43
C ASP A 131 -1.94 -31.41 31.67
N VAL A 132 -1.64 -30.11 31.59
CA VAL A 132 -0.39 -29.61 30.99
C VAL A 132 0.82 -30.27 31.63
N ASP A 133 0.74 -30.55 32.93
CA ASP A 133 1.76 -31.29 33.68
C ASP A 133 1.95 -32.71 33.11
N VAL A 134 0.88 -33.49 32.92
CA VAL A 134 0.94 -34.83 32.28
C VAL A 134 1.39 -34.75 30.83
N LEU A 135 1.05 -33.70 30.09
CA LEU A 135 1.45 -33.54 28.68
C LEU A 135 2.91 -33.07 28.55
N MET A 136 3.43 -32.32 29.52
CA MET A 136 4.86 -32.00 29.65
C MET A 136 5.64 -33.23 30.12
N ASP A 137 5.16 -33.97 31.11
CA ASP A 137 5.74 -35.24 31.57
C ASP A 137 5.80 -36.24 30.39
N GLN A 138 4.71 -36.40 29.62
CA GLN A 138 4.68 -37.24 28.42
C GLN A 138 5.57 -36.73 27.28
N LEU A 139 5.77 -35.41 27.16
CA LEU A 139 6.68 -34.84 26.17
C LEU A 139 8.15 -35.04 26.56
N GLU A 140 8.46 -34.98 27.86
CA GLU A 140 9.78 -35.21 28.42
C GLU A 140 10.11 -36.72 28.40
N GLU A 141 9.16 -37.59 28.75
CA GLU A 141 9.22 -39.06 28.58
C GLU A 141 9.34 -39.46 27.09
N GLN A 142 8.61 -38.79 26.18
CA GLN A 142 8.75 -39.02 24.74
C GLN A 142 10.09 -38.53 24.19
N ARG A 143 10.64 -37.43 24.74
CA ARG A 143 11.99 -36.94 24.42
C ARG A 143 13.06 -37.93 24.92
N GLU A 144 12.91 -38.44 26.13
CA GLU A 144 13.80 -39.47 26.69
C GLU A 144 13.72 -40.77 25.89
N THR A 145 12.51 -41.23 25.55
CA THR A 145 12.29 -42.38 24.65
C THR A 145 12.90 -42.16 23.27
N GLN A 146 12.85 -40.95 22.70
CA GLN A 146 13.52 -40.65 21.43
C GLN A 146 15.05 -40.67 21.56
N MET A 147 15.60 -40.24 22.70
CA MET A 147 17.04 -40.36 22.98
C MET A 147 17.45 -41.82 23.19
N GLU A 148 16.64 -42.63 23.89
CA GLU A 148 16.85 -44.08 24.04
C GLU A 148 16.78 -44.80 22.69
N ILE A 149 15.82 -44.46 21.82
CA ILE A 149 15.74 -44.99 20.45
C ILE A 149 16.98 -44.60 19.64
N TYR A 150 17.43 -43.34 19.74
CA TYR A 150 18.64 -42.88 19.05
C TYR A 150 19.90 -43.59 19.55
N ASP A 151 20.05 -43.75 20.87
CA ASP A 151 21.18 -44.45 21.49
C ASP A 151 21.14 -45.96 21.17
N ALA A 152 19.98 -46.60 21.20
CA ALA A 152 19.80 -47.99 20.77
C ALA A 152 20.02 -48.20 19.26
N MET A 153 19.69 -47.22 18.43
CA MET A 153 20.01 -47.24 16.99
C MET A 153 21.50 -47.05 16.72
N THR A 154 22.20 -46.21 17.49
CA THR A 154 23.63 -45.95 17.32
C THR A 154 24.52 -47.02 17.98
N GLN A 155 24.10 -47.65 19.08
CA GLN A 155 24.76 -48.83 19.68
C GLN A 155 24.91 -50.01 18.69
N GLY A 156 24.12 -50.05 17.62
CA GLY A 156 24.20 -51.06 16.56
C GLY A 156 25.00 -50.65 15.31
N VAL A 157 25.48 -49.40 15.20
CA VAL A 157 26.12 -48.87 13.98
C VAL A 157 27.55 -48.44 14.27
N SER A 158 28.49 -49.38 14.14
CA SER A 158 29.87 -49.00 13.83
C SER A 158 29.91 -48.53 12.36
N LEU A 159 29.90 -47.23 12.13
CA LEU A 159 30.07 -46.70 10.77
C LEU A 159 31.46 -47.10 10.22
N PRO A 160 31.57 -47.48 8.93
CA PRO A 160 32.85 -47.61 8.26
C PRO A 160 33.58 -46.26 8.22
N THR A 161 34.89 -46.26 8.46
CA THR A 161 35.77 -45.07 8.40
C THR A 161 36.01 -44.54 6.98
N GLU A 162 35.30 -45.05 5.98
CA GLU A 162 35.47 -44.68 4.55
C GLU A 162 35.04 -43.23 4.23
N PHE A 163 34.42 -42.52 5.17
CA PHE A 163 34.03 -41.11 5.04
C PHE A 163 34.95 -40.12 5.78
N GLU A 164 35.94 -40.58 6.55
CA GLU A 164 36.88 -39.69 7.25
C GLU A 164 37.80 -38.99 6.23
N ASP A 165 38.33 -39.73 5.24
CA ASP A 165 39.16 -39.18 4.16
C ASP A 165 38.41 -38.15 3.28
N GLU A 166 37.10 -38.33 3.05
CA GLU A 166 36.26 -37.36 2.32
C GLU A 166 35.96 -36.10 3.16
N LEU A 167 35.81 -36.24 4.49
CA LEU A 167 35.57 -35.12 5.39
C LEU A 167 36.81 -34.23 5.55
N ASP A 168 38.00 -34.84 5.71
CA ASP A 168 39.27 -34.12 5.77
C ASP A 168 39.54 -33.34 4.47
N ALA A 169 39.23 -33.94 3.31
CA ALA A 169 39.35 -33.26 2.02
C ALA A 169 38.43 -32.03 1.89
N LEU A 170 37.18 -32.13 2.37
CA LEU A 170 36.22 -31.02 2.38
C LEU A 170 36.63 -29.91 3.35
N MET A 171 37.12 -30.25 4.55
CA MET A 171 37.62 -29.26 5.51
C MET A 171 38.85 -28.51 4.97
N GLN A 172 39.77 -29.21 4.31
CA GLN A 172 40.93 -28.59 3.67
C GLN A 172 40.50 -27.56 2.60
N GLU A 173 39.49 -27.89 1.78
CA GLU A 173 38.93 -26.97 0.77
C GLU A 173 38.23 -25.74 1.38
N GLU A 174 37.65 -25.85 2.58
CA GLU A 174 37.04 -24.72 3.29
C GLU A 174 38.11 -23.81 3.91
N PHE A 175 39.14 -24.36 4.55
CA PHE A 175 40.27 -23.58 5.08
C PHE A 175 41.03 -22.80 3.99
N ASP A 176 41.25 -23.39 2.81
CA ASP A 176 41.91 -22.72 1.69
C ASP A 176 41.05 -21.55 1.14
N LYS A 177 39.71 -21.68 1.16
CA LYS A 177 38.79 -20.59 0.78
C LYS A 177 38.83 -19.45 1.80
N ASP A 178 38.78 -19.76 3.09
CA ASP A 178 38.83 -18.76 4.16
C ASP A 178 40.17 -18.02 4.16
N ALA A 179 41.29 -18.70 3.91
CA ALA A 179 42.60 -18.08 3.74
C ALA A 179 42.64 -17.10 2.56
N ALA A 180 42.09 -17.49 1.40
CA ALA A 180 41.99 -16.63 0.22
C ALA A 180 41.05 -15.42 0.43
N LEU A 181 39.96 -15.61 1.19
CA LEU A 181 39.09 -14.51 1.59
C LEU A 181 39.81 -13.54 2.54
N GLU A 182 40.55 -14.04 3.54
CA GLU A 182 41.30 -13.21 4.48
C GLU A 182 42.45 -12.44 3.80
N GLU A 183 43.09 -13.01 2.78
CA GLU A 183 44.07 -12.32 1.93
C GLU A 183 43.39 -11.18 1.15
N SER A 184 42.28 -11.45 0.47
CA SER A 184 41.54 -10.40 -0.28
C SER A 184 41.04 -9.24 0.62
N LEU A 185 40.67 -9.55 1.86
CA LEU A 185 40.22 -8.54 2.84
C LEU A 185 41.37 -7.66 3.35
N LYS A 186 42.60 -8.18 3.43
CA LYS A 186 43.80 -7.42 3.79
C LYS A 186 44.19 -6.44 2.69
N ASP A 187 44.13 -6.86 1.43
CA ASP A 187 44.41 -5.99 0.28
C ASP A 187 43.41 -4.83 0.18
N ILE A 188 42.10 -5.10 0.32
CA ILE A 188 41.05 -4.08 0.30
C ILE A 188 41.22 -3.06 1.46
N ALA A 189 41.62 -3.52 2.64
CA ALA A 189 41.85 -2.63 3.79
C ALA A 189 43.05 -1.68 3.60
N ALA A 190 44.06 -2.10 2.84
CA ALA A 190 45.23 -1.29 2.51
C ALA A 190 44.90 -0.17 1.50
N GLU A 191 44.06 -0.43 0.49
CA GLU A 191 43.63 0.61 -0.46
C GLU A 191 42.70 1.66 0.17
N VAL A 192 41.70 1.24 0.96
CA VAL A 192 40.68 2.14 1.51
C VAL A 192 41.25 3.19 2.49
N THR A 193 42.37 2.89 3.16
CA THR A 193 43.00 3.81 4.11
C THR A 193 43.90 4.87 3.46
N ALA A 194 44.35 4.67 2.21
CA ALA A 194 45.20 5.62 1.50
C ALA A 194 44.40 6.76 0.83
N ASP A 195 43.25 6.44 0.25
CA ASP A 195 42.54 7.35 -0.68
C ASP A 195 41.71 8.44 0.03
N GLN A 196 41.27 8.21 1.27
CA GLN A 196 40.36 9.13 1.99
C GLN A 196 41.01 10.43 2.51
N LEU A 197 42.33 10.62 2.35
CA LEU A 197 43.06 11.76 2.91
C LEU A 197 43.33 12.92 1.93
N LEU A 198 42.97 12.81 0.64
CA LEU A 198 43.58 13.66 -0.41
C LEU A 198 42.66 14.52 -1.30
N GLN A 199 41.32 14.47 -1.20
CA GLN A 199 40.45 15.27 -2.09
C GLN A 199 39.37 16.10 -1.38
N GLU A 200 39.81 17.19 -0.75
CA GLU A 200 38.99 18.38 -0.52
C GLU A 200 39.49 19.52 -1.44
N LYS A 201 38.60 20.09 -2.27
CA LYS A 201 38.69 21.35 -3.08
C LYS A 201 38.80 21.24 -4.62
N GLU A 202 37.98 22.09 -5.24
CA GLU A 202 37.68 22.45 -6.65
C GLU A 202 38.86 22.97 -7.55
N PRO A 203 38.67 23.47 -8.81
CA PRO A 203 37.92 22.99 -10.01
C PRO A 203 38.63 23.28 -11.40
N LYS A 204 37.87 23.12 -12.51
CA LYS A 204 37.91 23.86 -13.83
C LYS A 204 38.82 23.46 -15.04
N ALA A 205 38.12 23.05 -16.12
CA ALA A 205 38.01 23.71 -17.46
C ALA A 205 38.92 23.41 -18.69
N ALA A 206 38.25 23.41 -19.87
CA ALA A 206 38.73 23.58 -21.28
C ALA A 206 39.47 22.37 -21.94
N VAL A 207 39.54 22.14 -23.27
CA VAL A 207 39.62 23.05 -24.47
C VAL A 207 38.89 22.49 -25.73
N LYS A 208 38.64 23.41 -26.69
CA LYS A 208 37.80 23.50 -27.92
C LYS A 208 38.26 22.78 -29.23
N ALA A 209 37.25 22.48 -30.11
CA ALA A 209 36.99 22.82 -31.56
C ALA A 209 38.15 23.24 -32.55
N PRO A 210 38.02 23.34 -33.92
CA PRO A 210 36.80 23.55 -34.79
C PRO A 210 36.71 22.81 -36.19
N GLN A 211 35.53 22.45 -36.70
CA GLN A 211 34.61 23.10 -37.69
C GLN A 211 35.02 23.33 -39.17
N ILE A 212 34.08 22.99 -40.08
CA ILE A 212 33.66 23.65 -41.36
C ILE A 212 32.51 22.79 -41.98
N GLN A 213 31.45 23.21 -42.68
CA GLN A 213 30.63 24.46 -42.81
C GLN A 213 29.21 24.06 -43.36
N LYS A 214 28.30 25.02 -43.62
CA LYS A 214 27.02 24.87 -44.37
C LYS A 214 26.71 26.14 -45.17
N PRO A 215 26.03 26.03 -46.32
CA PRO A 215 24.82 26.83 -46.60
C PRO A 215 23.72 25.99 -47.28
N VAL A 216 22.44 26.32 -47.49
CA VAL A 216 21.38 27.28 -47.05
C VAL A 216 20.21 27.03 -48.05
N ALA A 217 18.96 27.39 -47.70
CA ALA A 217 17.76 27.46 -48.58
C ALA A 217 17.16 26.11 -49.09
N GLU A 218 15.89 26.02 -49.51
CA GLU A 218 14.62 26.70 -49.13
C GLU A 218 13.44 25.94 -49.81
N ALA A 219 12.21 26.11 -49.32
CA ALA A 219 10.91 25.80 -49.96
C ALA A 219 10.55 24.33 -50.30
N SER A 220 9.39 23.88 -49.80
CA SER A 220 8.16 23.60 -50.59
C SER A 220 7.28 22.50 -49.98
N THR A 221 5.97 22.62 -50.26
CA THR A 221 4.82 21.94 -49.65
C THR A 221 4.47 20.54 -50.23
N PRO A 222 3.52 19.78 -49.63
CA PRO A 222 3.50 18.31 -49.71
C PRO A 222 2.53 17.71 -50.75
N ALA A 223 2.61 16.38 -50.95
CA ALA A 223 1.53 15.55 -51.47
C ALA A 223 1.62 14.10 -50.91
N PRO A 224 0.48 13.38 -50.77
CA PRO A 224 0.44 12.01 -50.22
C PRO A 224 0.46 10.94 -51.31
N ILE A 225 0.56 9.65 -50.92
CA ILE A 225 -0.19 8.51 -51.49
C ILE A 225 -0.06 7.31 -50.56
N ALA A 226 -1.11 6.49 -50.51
CA ALA A 226 -1.24 5.32 -49.64
C ALA A 226 -0.68 4.04 -50.29
N GLN A 227 -0.37 3.05 -49.44
CA GLN A 227 -0.76 1.64 -49.60
C GLN A 227 -0.95 1.03 -48.21
#